data_AF-A0A1R3SYY8-F1
#
_entry.id   AF-A0A1R3SYY8-F1
#
_cell.length_a   1.000
_cell.length_b   1.000
_cell.length_c   1.000
_cell.angle_alpha   90.00
_cell.angle_beta   90.00
_cell.angle_gamma   90.00
#
_symmetry.space_group_name_H-M   'P 1'
#
loop_
_entity.id
_entity.type
_entity.pdbx_description
1 polymer ?
#
loop_
_entity_poly.entity_id
_entity_poly.type
_entity_poly.pdbx_seq_one_letter_code
_entity_poly.pdbx_strand_id
1 'polypeptide(L)'
;MDTKINKLKEIDKTKNPFKVPENYFAQFNEEIMNRLPEKEIIVPEPVSMWDRAKPWVYLAAMFVGLYITINFLVKTPGNGSTTGDQLANQQMLSTSSGNAESYWSTVQITEEEFYQYLEEQLIDDSYFDYMYHQYYLN
;
A
#
# COMPACT_ATOMS: atom_id res chain seq x y z
N MET A 1 -49.97 -7.29 -12.86
CA MET A 1 -49.95 -8.73 -13.17
C MET A 1 -49.76 -9.46 -11.86
N ASP A 2 -50.85 -9.95 -11.27
CA ASP A 2 -50.81 -10.59 -9.95
C ASP A 2 -50.31 -12.02 -10.11
N THR A 3 -49.09 -12.31 -9.66
CA THR A 3 -48.50 -13.65 -9.71
C THR A 3 -49.11 -14.53 -8.60
N LYS A 4 -50.28 -15.11 -8.87
CA LYS A 4 -51.00 -16.03 -7.96
C LYS A 4 -50.44 -17.45 -7.95
N ILE A 5 -49.14 -17.63 -7.71
CA ILE A 5 -48.52 -18.95 -7.52
C ILE A 5 -47.98 -19.06 -6.10
N ASN A 6 -48.88 -19.29 -5.14
CA ASN A 6 -48.54 -19.55 -3.74
C ASN A 6 -48.58 -21.07 -3.47
N LYS A 7 -47.61 -21.80 -4.04
CA LYS A 7 -47.47 -23.28 -3.91
C LYS A 7 -47.06 -23.75 -2.51
N LEU A 8 -46.76 -22.81 -1.60
CA LEU A 8 -46.44 -23.07 -0.20
C LEU A 8 -47.64 -23.58 0.62
N LYS A 9 -48.87 -23.55 0.07
CA LYS A 9 -50.06 -24.10 0.72
C LYS A 9 -50.27 -25.59 0.42
N GLU A 10 -49.65 -26.10 -0.65
CA GLU A 10 -49.76 -27.50 -1.11
C GLU A 10 -48.64 -28.39 -0.53
N ILE A 11 -47.60 -27.79 0.05
CA ILE A 11 -46.56 -28.54 0.75
C ILE A 11 -47.13 -29.07 2.07
N ASP A 12 -46.95 -30.37 2.29
CA ASP A 12 -47.29 -31.03 3.54
C ASP A 12 -46.42 -30.45 4.67
N LYS A 13 -47.03 -29.65 5.56
CA LYS A 13 -46.34 -29.02 6.70
C LYS A 13 -45.77 -30.05 7.68
N THR A 14 -46.26 -31.30 7.65
CA THR A 14 -45.81 -32.36 8.55
C THR A 14 -44.54 -33.06 8.06
N LYS A 15 -44.26 -33.00 6.75
CA LYS A 15 -43.07 -33.57 6.12
C LYS A 15 -42.15 -32.45 5.69
N ASN A 16 -41.04 -32.24 6.40
CA ASN A 16 -40.08 -31.18 6.10
C ASN A 16 -39.59 -31.29 4.63
N PRO A 17 -40.01 -30.37 3.73
CA PRO A 17 -39.67 -30.45 2.32
C PRO A 17 -38.24 -29.96 2.04
N PHE A 18 -37.59 -29.34 3.02
CA PHE A 18 -36.23 -28.80 2.93
C PHE A 18 -35.23 -29.68 3.70
N LYS A 19 -35.38 -31.01 3.60
CA LYS A 19 -34.44 -31.95 4.21
C LYS A 19 -33.30 -32.26 3.23
N VAL A 20 -32.08 -32.00 3.66
CA VAL A 20 -30.88 -32.42 2.92
C VAL A 20 -30.73 -33.95 2.97
N PRO A 21 -30.14 -34.58 1.93
CA PRO A 21 -29.78 -35.99 1.98
C PRO A 21 -28.88 -36.30 3.17
N GLU A 22 -28.97 -37.53 3.67
CA GLU A 22 -28.08 -38.01 4.73
C GLU A 22 -26.63 -37.91 4.24
N ASN A 23 -25.72 -37.43 5.12
CA ASN A 23 -24.29 -37.27 4.84
C ASN A 23 -23.90 -36.21 3.79
N TYR A 24 -24.84 -35.40 3.26
CA TYR A 24 -24.56 -34.33 2.28
C TYR A 24 -23.45 -33.37 2.75
N PHE A 25 -23.58 -32.80 3.94
CA PHE A 25 -22.61 -31.85 4.47
C PHE A 25 -21.27 -32.48 4.89
N ALA A 26 -21.23 -33.80 5.10
CA ALA A 26 -20.00 -34.49 5.46
C ALA A 26 -19.03 -34.56 4.26
N GLN A 27 -19.56 -34.70 3.04
CA GLN A 27 -18.76 -34.79 1.81
C GLN A 27 -18.68 -33.46 1.04
N PHE A 28 -19.48 -32.47 1.43
CA PHE A 28 -19.55 -31.17 0.74
C PHE A 28 -18.20 -30.46 0.63
N ASN A 29 -17.39 -30.47 1.69
CA ASN A 29 -16.07 -29.82 1.67
C ASN A 29 -15.12 -30.54 0.71
N GLU A 30 -15.08 -31.88 0.74
CA GLU A 30 -14.26 -32.68 -0.18
C GLU A 30 -14.69 -32.45 -1.64
N GLU A 31 -16.00 -32.38 -1.90
CA GLU A 31 -16.49 -32.10 -3.25
C GLU A 31 -16.10 -30.69 -3.71
N ILE A 32 -16.17 -29.67 -2.85
CA ILE A 32 -15.66 -28.34 -3.18
C ILE A 32 -14.17 -28.40 -3.54
N MET A 33 -13.34 -29.00 -2.69
CA MET A 33 -11.90 -29.05 -2.89
C MET A 33 -11.53 -29.81 -4.17
N ASN A 34 -12.23 -30.90 -4.47
CA ASN A 34 -12.04 -31.69 -5.70
C ASN A 34 -12.46 -30.94 -6.98
N ARG A 35 -13.28 -29.89 -6.86
CA ARG A 35 -13.72 -29.06 -7.99
C ARG A 35 -12.85 -27.81 -8.16
N LEU A 36 -11.96 -27.52 -7.21
CA LEU A 36 -11.02 -26.42 -7.35
C LEU A 36 -10.04 -26.75 -8.48
N PRO A 37 -9.73 -25.77 -9.35
CA PRO A 37 -8.68 -25.95 -10.35
C PRO A 37 -7.36 -26.25 -9.64
N GLU A 38 -6.51 -27.05 -10.29
CA GLU A 38 -5.14 -27.25 -9.81
C GLU A 38 -4.47 -25.89 -9.65
N LYS A 39 -4.01 -25.59 -8.43
CA LYS A 39 -3.33 -24.34 -8.15
C LYS A 39 -2.04 -24.32 -8.97
N GLU A 40 -2.00 -23.50 -10.00
CA GLU A 40 -0.79 -23.25 -10.77
C GLU A 40 0.31 -22.78 -9.82
N ILE A 41 1.29 -23.66 -9.60
CA ILE A 41 2.47 -23.32 -8.81
C ILE A 41 3.33 -22.47 -9.73
N ILE A 42 3.18 -21.15 -9.62
CA ILE A 42 4.05 -20.21 -10.32
C ILE A 42 5.45 -20.43 -9.77
N VAL A 43 6.28 -21.17 -10.49
CA VAL A 43 7.69 -21.35 -10.14
C VAL A 43 8.34 -19.96 -10.33
N PRO A 44 8.88 -19.34 -9.27
CA PRO A 44 9.54 -18.06 -9.43
C PRO A 44 10.72 -18.25 -10.39
N GLU A 45 10.78 -17.42 -11.43
CA GLU A 45 11.91 -17.43 -12.35
C GLU A 45 13.21 -17.19 -11.56
N PRO A 46 14.27 -17.97 -11.78
CA PRO A 46 15.52 -17.79 -11.06
C PRO A 46 16.14 -16.45 -11.45
N VAL A 47 16.17 -15.51 -10.51
CA VAL A 47 16.88 -14.23 -10.71
C VAL A 47 18.37 -14.50 -10.96
N SER A 48 18.92 -13.88 -12.00
CA SER A 48 20.35 -14.00 -12.30
C SER A 48 21.16 -13.24 -11.26
N MET A 49 22.30 -13.79 -10.84
CA MET A 49 23.21 -13.10 -9.91
C MET A 49 23.67 -11.72 -10.44
N TRP A 50 23.68 -11.54 -11.76
CA TRP A 50 23.97 -10.26 -12.41
C TRP A 50 22.93 -9.18 -12.14
N ASP A 51 21.65 -9.55 -12.00
CA ASP A 51 20.59 -8.58 -11.74
C ASP A 51 20.75 -7.93 -10.36
N ARG A 52 21.31 -8.68 -9.40
CA ARG A 52 21.66 -8.16 -8.07
C ARG A 52 22.92 -7.29 -8.08
N ALA A 53 23.83 -7.51 -9.03
CA ALA A 53 25.08 -6.77 -9.15
C ALA A 53 24.92 -5.43 -9.89
N LYS A 54 23.92 -5.28 -10.78
CA LYS A 54 23.68 -4.06 -11.55
C LYS A 54 23.67 -2.78 -10.69
N PRO A 55 22.90 -2.67 -9.60
CA PRO A 55 22.84 -1.44 -8.79
C PRO A 55 24.20 -1.08 -8.16
N TRP A 56 24.97 -2.08 -7.74
CA TRP A 56 26.30 -1.88 -7.16
C TRP A 56 27.31 -1.37 -8.19
N VAL A 57 27.24 -1.86 -9.43
CA VAL A 57 28.08 -1.39 -10.53
C VAL A 57 27.79 0.08 -10.87
N TYR A 58 26.52 0.50 -10.87
CA TYR A 58 26.16 1.90 -11.08
C TYR A 58 26.71 2.81 -9.98
N LEU A 59 26.58 2.39 -8.72
CA LEU A 59 27.12 3.12 -7.58
C LEU A 59 28.65 3.26 -7.67
N ALA A 60 29.35 2.17 -8.00
CA ALA A 60 30.79 2.18 -8.22
C ALA A 60 31.19 3.14 -9.34
N ALA A 61 30.45 3.16 -10.47
CA ALA A 61 30.72 4.06 -11.59
C ALA A 61 30.58 5.53 -11.20
N MET A 62 29.58 5.89 -10.38
CA MET A 62 29.42 7.25 -9.85
C MET A 62 30.62 7.67 -8.99
N PHE A 63 31.08 6.80 -8.08
CA PHE A 63 32.23 7.08 -7.24
C PHE A 63 33.53 7.21 -8.06
N VAL A 64 33.73 6.35 -9.05
CA VAL A 64 34.89 6.43 -9.95
C VAL A 64 34.86 7.72 -10.77
N GLY A 65 33.70 8.11 -11.30
CA GLY A 65 33.52 9.36 -12.02
C GLY A 65 33.87 10.57 -11.14
N LEU A 66 33.33 10.63 -9.93
CA LEU A 66 33.60 11.70 -8.96
C LEU A 66 35.08 11.73 -8.53
N TYR A 67 35.68 10.56 -8.32
CA TYR A 67 37.09 10.45 -7.95
C TYR A 67 37.99 11.02 -9.05
N ILE A 68 37.72 10.69 -10.31
CA ILE A 68 38.49 11.19 -11.45
C ILE A 68 38.30 12.70 -11.61
N THR A 69 37.08 13.21 -11.51
CA THR A 69 36.80 14.66 -11.65
C THR A 69 37.46 15.47 -10.54
N ILE A 70 37.40 15.02 -9.28
CA ILE A 70 38.08 15.67 -8.15
C ILE A 70 39.59 15.61 -8.34
N ASN A 71 40.15 14.44 -8.69
CA ASN A 71 41.58 14.29 -8.88
C ASN A 71 42.10 15.23 -9.98
N PHE A 72 41.40 15.28 -11.13
CA PHE A 72 41.74 16.14 -12.26
C PHE A 72 41.72 17.64 -11.89
N LEU A 73 40.70 18.08 -11.13
CA LEU A 73 40.56 19.48 -10.73
C LEU A 73 41.62 19.90 -9.70
N VAL A 74 41.93 19.03 -8.73
CA VAL A 74 42.94 19.28 -7.69
C VAL A 74 44.37 19.24 -8.25
N LYS A 75 44.63 18.47 -9.32
CA LYS A 75 45.96 18.36 -9.92
C LYS A 75 46.39 19.55 -10.78
N THR A 76 45.55 20.58 -10.94
CA THR A 76 45.91 21.82 -11.64
C THR A 76 46.46 22.83 -10.62
N PRO A 77 47.78 23.07 -10.52
CA PRO A 77 48.33 24.05 -9.60
C PRO A 77 48.16 25.45 -10.19
N GLY A 78 47.01 26.07 -9.94
CA GLY A 78 46.70 27.43 -10.39
C GLY A 78 45.65 28.08 -9.49
N ASN A 79 46.10 28.65 -8.38
CA ASN A 79 45.41 29.61 -7.51
C ASN A 79 43.99 29.28 -7.01
N GLY A 80 43.93 28.92 -5.72
CA GLY A 80 43.04 29.56 -4.75
C GLY A 80 41.55 29.17 -4.78
N SER A 81 41.21 28.12 -4.04
CA SER A 81 40.21 28.15 -2.96
C SER A 81 39.92 26.72 -2.51
N THR A 82 40.53 26.35 -1.38
CA THR A 82 40.02 25.26 -0.56
C THR A 82 38.70 25.72 0.05
N THR A 83 37.59 25.48 -0.65
CA THR A 83 36.26 25.51 -0.03
C THR A 83 36.06 24.20 0.71
N GLY A 84 36.78 24.06 1.82
CA GLY A 84 36.39 23.16 2.89
C GLY A 84 35.21 23.82 3.59
N ASP A 85 34.01 23.59 3.05
CA ASP A 85 32.74 23.54 3.78
C ASP A 85 31.59 23.41 2.77
N GLN A 86 30.60 22.61 3.15
CA GLN A 86 29.26 22.49 2.55
C GLN A 86 29.08 21.55 1.34
N LEU A 87 29.20 20.22 1.54
CA LEU A 87 28.35 19.23 0.84
C LEU A 87 28.11 17.96 1.69
N ALA A 88 27.90 18.14 3.00
CA ALA A 88 27.40 17.08 3.90
C ALA A 88 25.92 17.28 4.26
N ASN A 89 25.15 17.96 3.42
CA ASN A 89 23.70 17.96 3.50
C ASN A 89 23.09 17.75 2.11
N GLN A 90 22.59 16.53 1.92
CA GLN A 90 21.42 16.17 1.13
C GLN A 90 21.27 16.87 -0.23
N GLN A 91 21.74 16.22 -1.29
CA GLN A 91 21.12 16.37 -2.60
C GLN A 91 20.70 14.98 -3.09
N MET A 92 19.48 14.62 -2.72
CA MET A 92 18.72 13.62 -3.47
C MET A 92 18.48 14.17 -4.87
N LEU A 93 18.74 13.31 -5.84
CA LEU A 93 18.58 13.49 -7.28
C LEU A 93 17.16 13.98 -7.62
N SER A 94 17.00 15.27 -7.92
CA SER A 94 15.77 15.79 -8.53
C SER A 94 15.74 15.40 -10.01
N THR A 95 15.16 14.25 -10.30
CA THR A 95 14.63 13.98 -11.65
C THR A 95 13.32 14.75 -11.78
N SER A 96 13.39 15.89 -12.47
CA SER A 96 12.29 16.58 -13.17
C SER A 96 10.86 16.08 -12.88
N SER A 97 10.19 16.66 -11.88
CA SER A 97 8.73 16.84 -11.85
C SER A 97 8.37 17.99 -10.91
N GLY A 98 8.75 19.21 -11.31
CA GLY A 98 8.47 20.42 -10.56
C GLY A 98 6.98 20.54 -10.20
N ASN A 99 6.71 20.64 -8.90
CA ASN A 99 5.66 21.42 -8.22
C ASN A 99 4.93 20.66 -7.09
N ALA A 100 4.99 19.33 -7.00
CA ALA A 100 4.23 18.59 -5.96
C ALA A 100 5.06 18.20 -4.71
N GLU A 101 6.39 18.13 -4.83
CA GLU A 101 7.25 17.51 -3.80
C GLU A 101 7.79 18.47 -2.74
N SER A 102 7.73 19.79 -2.96
CA SER A 102 8.21 20.80 -1.99
C SER A 102 7.20 21.11 -0.87
N TYR A 103 5.92 20.79 -1.06
CA TYR A 103 4.87 21.08 -0.06
C TYR A 103 4.95 20.14 1.14
N TRP A 104 5.33 18.88 0.94
CA TRP A 104 5.34 17.87 1.98
C TRP A 104 6.65 17.79 2.77
N SER A 105 7.75 18.40 2.29
CA SER A 105 9.06 18.30 2.94
C SER A 105 9.35 19.40 3.97
N THR A 106 8.55 20.48 3.98
CA THR A 106 8.81 21.68 4.80
C THR A 106 7.89 21.77 6.02
N VAL A 107 6.89 20.90 6.11
CA VAL A 107 5.97 20.86 7.26
C VAL A 107 6.62 20.02 8.36
N GLN A 108 7.27 20.69 9.32
CA GLN A 108 7.68 20.06 10.58
C GLN A 108 6.50 20.06 11.54
N ILE A 109 5.59 19.10 11.38
CA ILE A 109 4.55 18.87 12.38
C ILE A 109 5.13 18.06 13.53
N THR A 110 4.95 18.51 14.77
CA THR A 110 5.34 17.67 15.92
C THR A 110 4.36 16.51 16.09
N GLU A 111 4.77 15.45 16.78
CA GLU A 111 3.90 14.30 17.02
C GLU A 111 2.63 14.72 17.79
N GLU A 112 2.78 15.67 18.70
CA GLU A 112 1.70 16.24 19.49
C GLU A 112 0.70 17.04 18.62
N GLU A 113 1.20 17.88 17.72
CA GLU A 113 0.37 18.64 16.77
C GLU A 113 -0.39 17.70 15.82
N PHE A 114 0.24 16.59 15.41
CA PHE A 114 -0.40 15.59 14.58
C PHE A 114 -1.54 14.87 15.31
N TYR A 115 -1.34 14.46 16.57
CA TYR A 115 -2.42 13.86 17.36
C TYR A 115 -3.55 14.85 17.65
N GLN A 116 -3.22 16.11 17.94
CA GLN A 116 -4.20 17.17 18.16
C GLN A 116 -5.10 17.36 16.93
N TYR A 117 -4.51 17.36 15.72
CA TYR A 117 -5.25 17.46 14.47
C TYR A 117 -6.19 16.28 14.23
N LEU A 118 -5.72 15.05 14.50
CA LEU A 118 -6.56 13.85 14.38
C LEU A 118 -7.71 13.85 15.39
N GLU A 119 -7.45 14.32 16.62
CA GLU A 119 -8.49 14.47 17.64
C GLU A 119 -9.55 15.49 17.21
N GLU A 120 -9.14 16.67 16.75
CA GLU A 120 -10.05 17.71 16.27
C GLU A 120 -10.93 17.20 15.13
N GLN A 121 -10.34 16.46 14.17
CA GLN A 121 -11.09 15.91 13.05
C GLN A 121 -12.09 14.81 13.46
N LEU A 122 -11.72 13.95 14.42
CA LEU A 122 -12.62 12.95 14.97
C LEU A 122 -13.75 13.57 15.81
N ILE A 123 -13.46 14.65 16.54
CA ILE A 123 -14.45 15.40 17.30
C ILE A 123 -15.44 16.07 16.35
N ASP A 124 -15.00 16.70 15.27
CA ASP A 124 -15.89 17.38 14.32
C ASP A 124 -16.84 16.40 13.63
N ASP A 125 -16.31 15.24 13.18
CA ASP A 125 -17.11 14.17 12.57
C ASP A 125 -18.12 13.57 13.56
N SER A 126 -17.73 13.36 14.82
CA SER A 126 -18.61 12.79 15.85
C SER A 126 -19.63 13.80 16.40
N TYR A 127 -19.30 15.09 16.45
CA TYR A 127 -20.18 16.14 16.95
C TYR A 127 -21.48 16.23 16.16
N PHE A 128 -21.40 16.10 14.83
CA PHE A 128 -22.59 16.02 13.97
C PHE A 128 -23.46 14.82 14.34
N ASP A 129 -22.91 13.63 14.49
CA ASP A 129 -23.71 12.43 14.80
C ASP A 129 -24.43 12.57 16.15
N TYR A 130 -23.76 13.06 17.21
CA TYR A 130 -24.37 13.29 18.52
C TYR A 130 -25.52 14.32 18.50
N MET A 131 -25.35 15.43 17.79
CA MET A 131 -26.37 16.48 17.71
C MET A 131 -27.64 16.02 16.99
N TYR A 132 -27.50 15.17 15.97
CA TYR A 132 -28.64 14.67 15.21
C TYR A 132 -29.28 13.43 15.85
N HIS A 133 -28.52 12.55 16.51
CA HIS A 133 -29.10 11.38 17.19
C HIS A 133 -30.06 11.77 18.32
N GLN A 134 -29.77 12.83 19.07
CA GLN A 134 -30.61 13.27 20.20
C GLN A 134 -32.01 13.72 19.75
N TYR A 135 -32.17 14.18 18.50
CA TYR A 135 -33.46 14.67 17.97
C TYR A 135 -34.42 13.56 17.55
N TYR A 136 -33.93 12.34 17.33
CA TYR A 136 -34.77 11.19 16.90
C TYR A 136 -35.19 10.27 18.05
N LEU A 137 -34.75 10.56 19.28
CA LEU A 137 -35.00 9.76 20.48
C LEU A 137 -36.00 10.38 21.46
N ASN A 138 -36.67 11.48 21.07
CA ASN A 138 -37.88 12.03 21.71
C ASN A 138 -38.99 12.22 20.68
#